data_AF-A0A920NHN9-F1
#
_entry.id   AF-A0A920NHN9-F1
#
_cell.length_a   1.000
_cell.length_b   1.000
_cell.length_c   1.000
_cell.angle_alpha   90.00
_cell.angle_beta   90.00
_cell.angle_gamma   90.00
#
_symmetry.space_group_name_H-M   'P 1'
#
loop_
_entity.id
_entity.type
_entity.pdbx_description
1 polymer ?
#
loop_
_entity_poly.entity_id
_entity_poly.type
_entity_poly.pdbx_seq_one_letter_code
_entity_poly.pdbx_strand_id
1 'polypeptide(L)'
;MKYAKLKSLMLKKDALALIANLSNGALRKCHKYIRTVCFSDDPPISESKVRNLLDIGDDTIYIELVKHLLEKNISKALESVNAATNSGTDLRYGFIWV
;
A
#
# COMPACT_ATOMS: atom_id res chain seq x y z
N MET A 1 9.76 -23.17 -8.71
CA MET A 1 8.50 -22.96 -7.92
C MET A 1 8.63 -23.23 -6.42
N LYS A 2 9.48 -24.15 -5.93
CA LYS A 2 9.66 -24.38 -4.48
C LYS A 2 10.19 -23.17 -3.69
N TYR A 3 11.03 -22.33 -4.32
CA TYR A 3 11.66 -21.16 -3.69
C TYR A 3 10.67 -20.06 -3.25
N ALA A 4 9.69 -19.72 -4.09
CA ALA A 4 8.68 -18.71 -3.76
C ALA A 4 7.74 -19.18 -2.63
N LYS A 5 7.47 -20.50 -2.55
CA LYS A 5 6.63 -21.09 -1.50
C LYS A 5 7.32 -21.07 -0.12
N LEU A 6 8.66 -21.15 -0.09
CA LEU A 6 9.47 -21.01 1.13
C LEU A 6 9.60 -19.54 1.55
N LYS A 7 9.84 -18.61 0.61
CA LYS A 7 9.89 -17.17 0.91
C LYS A 7 8.53 -16.59 1.33
N SER A 8 7.42 -17.10 0.79
CA SER A 8 6.08 -16.64 1.22
C SER A 8 5.77 -16.97 2.68
N LEU A 9 6.45 -17.95 3.27
CA LEU A 9 6.36 -18.30 4.69
C LEU A 9 7.16 -17.35 5.61
N MET A 10 8.03 -16.51 5.04
CA MET A 10 8.83 -15.50 5.76
C MET A 10 8.26 -14.07 5.59
N LEU A 11 7.06 -13.95 5.04
CA LEU A 11 6.30 -12.70 5.03
C LEU A 11 5.75 -12.43 6.44
N LYS A 12 5.93 -11.21 6.95
CA LYS A 12 5.25 -10.78 8.17
C LYS A 12 3.74 -10.73 7.93
N LYS A 13 2.94 -10.96 8.98
CA LYS A 13 1.47 -10.94 8.91
C LYS A 13 0.94 -9.63 8.32
N ASP A 14 1.54 -8.50 8.69
CA ASP A 14 1.13 -7.16 8.23
C ASP A 14 1.35 -7.00 6.71
N ALA A 15 2.46 -7.52 6.19
CA ALA A 15 2.74 -7.55 4.76
C ALA A 15 1.75 -8.44 3.98
N LEU A 16 1.33 -9.56 4.58
CA LEU A 16 0.34 -10.45 3.97
C LEU A 16 -1.06 -9.81 3.96
N ALA A 17 -1.43 -9.11 5.04
CA ALA A 17 -2.69 -8.38 5.13
C ALA A 17 -2.77 -7.25 4.09
N LEU A 18 -1.68 -6.50 3.91
CA LEU A 18 -1.58 -5.48 2.86
C LEU A 18 -1.80 -6.07 1.45
N ILE A 19 -1.12 -7.17 1.13
CA ILE A 19 -1.28 -7.83 -0.17
C ILE A 19 -2.70 -8.38 -0.37
N ALA A 20 -3.30 -8.94 0.68
CA ALA A 20 -4.67 -9.44 0.62
C ALA A 20 -5.67 -8.32 0.32
N ASN A 21 -5.52 -7.16 0.97
CA ASN A 21 -6.36 -5.98 0.76
C ASN A 21 -6.22 -5.43 -0.67
N LEU A 22 -4.99 -5.26 -1.17
CA LEU A 22 -4.74 -4.81 -2.56
C LEU A 22 -5.30 -5.76 -3.61
N SER A 23 -5.34 -7.05 -3.28
CA SER A 23 -5.85 -8.07 -4.18
C SER A 23 -7.37 -8.04 -4.28
N ASN A 24 -8.07 -7.37 -3.35
CA ASN A 24 -9.52 -7.28 -3.28
C ASN A 24 -10.22 -8.65 -3.46
N GLY A 25 -9.71 -9.68 -2.78
CA GLY A 25 -10.22 -11.06 -2.89
C GLY A 25 -9.82 -11.83 -4.17
N ALA A 26 -9.17 -11.18 -5.15
CA ALA A 26 -8.70 -11.85 -6.36
C ALA A 26 -7.41 -12.65 -6.10
N LEU A 27 -7.54 -13.96 -5.87
CA LEU A 27 -6.42 -14.86 -5.57
C LEU A 27 -5.30 -14.80 -6.62
N ARG A 28 -5.63 -14.59 -7.89
CA ARG A 28 -4.65 -14.43 -8.98
C ARG A 28 -3.79 -13.18 -8.84
N LYS A 29 -4.38 -12.07 -8.37
CA LYS A 29 -3.65 -10.82 -8.08
C LYS A 29 -2.75 -11.02 -6.85
N CYS A 30 -3.28 -11.63 -5.80
CA CYS A 30 -2.53 -11.96 -4.59
C CYS A 30 -1.30 -12.81 -4.90
N HIS A 31 -1.47 -13.85 -5.72
CA HIS A 31 -0.36 -14.68 -6.17
C HIS A 31 0.67 -13.89 -7.00
N LYS A 32 0.24 -12.97 -7.86
CA LYS A 32 1.14 -12.12 -8.66
C LYS A 32 1.99 -11.24 -7.73
N TYR A 33 1.38 -10.57 -6.76
CA TYR A 33 2.09 -9.69 -5.83
C TYR A 33 3.07 -10.45 -4.93
N ILE A 34 2.64 -11.55 -4.33
CA ILE A 34 3.53 -12.41 -3.51
C ILE A 34 4.71 -12.87 -4.34
N ARG A 35 4.48 -13.29 -5.58
CA ARG A 35 5.54 -13.71 -6.48
C ARG A 35 6.53 -12.58 -6.71
N THR A 36 6.08 -11.41 -7.15
CA THR A 36 6.95 -10.25 -7.40
C THR A 36 7.80 -9.94 -6.18
N VAL A 37 7.17 -9.81 -5.01
CA VAL A 37 7.88 -9.49 -3.76
C VAL A 37 8.90 -10.57 -3.38
N CYS A 38 8.56 -11.86 -3.49
CA CYS A 38 9.48 -12.96 -3.18
C CYS A 38 10.66 -13.09 -4.16
N PHE A 39 10.50 -12.66 -5.41
CA PHE A 39 11.57 -12.68 -6.42
C PHE A 39 12.46 -11.44 -6.34
N SER A 40 11.93 -10.31 -5.88
CA SER A 40 12.66 -9.04 -5.81
C SER A 40 13.50 -8.86 -4.54
N ASP A 41 13.15 -9.52 -3.43
CA ASP A 41 13.79 -9.22 -2.14
C ASP A 41 14.10 -10.47 -1.31
N ASP A 42 15.11 -10.37 -0.45
CA ASP A 42 15.52 -11.42 0.47
C ASP A 42 14.80 -11.31 1.82
N PRO A 43 14.49 -12.46 2.47
CA PRO A 43 13.70 -12.46 3.68
C PRO A 43 14.48 -11.88 4.87
N PRO A 44 13.80 -11.31 5.88
CA PRO A 44 12.35 -11.20 6.03
C PRO A 44 11.75 -10.00 5.30
N ILE A 45 10.56 -10.20 4.72
CA ILE A 45 9.85 -9.16 3.97
C ILE A 45 8.91 -8.41 4.92
N SER A 46 9.18 -7.12 5.15
CA SER A 46 8.35 -6.20 5.95
C SER A 46 7.29 -5.50 5.10
N GLU A 47 6.26 -4.96 5.75
CA GLU A 47 5.19 -4.19 5.09
C GLU A 47 5.75 -2.99 4.30
N SER A 48 6.69 -2.23 4.89
CA SER A 48 7.36 -1.10 4.23
C SER A 48 8.04 -1.48 2.92
N LYS A 49 8.68 -2.65 2.87
CA LYS A 49 9.30 -3.17 1.65
C LYS A 49 8.27 -3.55 0.60
N VAL A 50 7.13 -4.14 1.01
CA VAL A 50 6.02 -4.43 0.10
C VAL A 50 5.43 -3.16 -0.47
N ARG A 51 5.25 -2.11 0.35
CA ARG A 51 4.81 -0.78 -0.11
C ARG A 51 5.73 -0.22 -1.18
N ASN A 52 7.05 -0.23 -0.92
CA ASN A 52 8.03 0.25 -1.89
C ASN A 52 8.10 -0.61 -3.17
N LEU A 53 8.03 -1.94 -3.07
CA LEU A 53 8.16 -2.84 -4.22
C LEU A 53 6.91 -2.87 -5.11
N LEU A 54 5.74 -2.65 -4.51
CA LEU A 54 4.47 -2.61 -5.21
C LEU A 54 4.05 -1.17 -5.58
N ASP A 55 4.92 -0.19 -5.32
CA ASP A 55 4.68 1.24 -5.54
C ASP A 55 3.35 1.70 -4.93
N ILE A 56 3.04 1.17 -3.75
CA ILE A 56 1.83 1.53 -3.01
C ILE A 56 2.17 2.84 -2.31
N GLY A 57 1.62 3.93 -2.83
CA GLY A 57 1.69 5.25 -2.21
C GLY A 57 1.32 5.20 -0.73
N ASP A 58 1.93 6.08 0.05
CA ASP A 58 1.74 6.07 1.49
C ASP A 58 0.31 6.51 1.85
N ASP A 59 -0.53 5.57 2.29
CA ASP A 59 -1.93 5.83 2.68
C ASP A 59 -2.02 6.80 3.87
N THR A 60 -0.89 7.08 4.53
CA THR A 60 -0.74 8.10 5.58
C THR A 60 -1.23 9.47 5.12
N ILE A 61 -1.05 9.83 3.85
CA ILE A 61 -1.54 11.10 3.31
C ILE A 61 -3.07 11.20 3.39
N TYR A 62 -3.79 10.10 3.16
CA TYR A 62 -5.24 10.10 3.27
C TYR A 62 -5.70 10.14 4.73
N ILE A 63 -4.99 9.47 5.63
CA ILE A 63 -5.26 9.51 7.08
C ILE A 63 -5.02 10.94 7.63
N GLU A 64 -3.93 11.59 7.23
CA GLU A 64 -3.65 12.98 7.58
C GLU A 64 -4.67 13.94 7.00
N LEU A 65 -5.11 13.72 5.75
CA LEU A 65 -6.16 14.50 5.12
C LEU A 65 -7.48 14.39 5.92
N VAL A 66 -7.92 13.18 6.26
CA VAL A 66 -9.13 12.96 7.07
C VAL A 66 -9.01 13.62 8.44
N LYS A 67 -7.84 13.54 9.07
CA LYS A 67 -7.57 14.21 10.35
C LYS A 67 -7.72 15.73 10.23
N HIS A 68 -7.09 16.35 9.21
CA HIS A 68 -7.20 17.79 8.97
C HIS A 68 -8.64 18.23 8.67
N LEU A 69 -9.42 17.41 7.96
CA LEU A 69 -10.83 17.67 7.69
C LEU A 69 -11.68 17.62 8.98
N LEU A 70 -11.46 16.62 9.85
CA LEU A 70 -12.15 16.51 11.15
C LEU A 70 -11.81 17.67 12.09
N GLU A 71 -10.56 18.12 12.06
CA GLU A 71 -10.09 19.30 12.82
C GLU A 71 -10.57 20.64 12.22
N LYS A 72 -11.33 20.61 11.11
CA LYS A 72 -11.76 21.78 10.33
C LYS A 72 -10.60 22.67 9.85
N ASN A 73 -9.41 22.08 9.72
CA ASN A 73 -8.21 22.75 9.26
C ASN A 73 -8.09 22.65 7.73
N ILE A 74 -8.88 23.47 7.04
CA ILE A 74 -9.00 23.46 5.57
C ILE A 74 -7.63 23.72 4.89
N SER A 75 -6.80 24.61 5.43
CA SER A 75 -5.50 24.93 4.83
C SER A 75 -4.58 23.70 4.80
N LYS A 76 -4.44 22.98 5.92
CA LYS A 76 -3.61 21.78 5.98
C LYS A 76 -4.18 20.63 5.15
N ALA A 77 -5.50 20.52 5.07
CA ALA A 77 -6.16 19.56 4.19
C ALA A 77 -5.78 19.84 2.72
N LEU A 78 -5.81 21.11 2.30
CA LEU A 78 -5.45 21.51 0.93
C LEU A 78 -3.96 21.24 0.63
N GLU A 79 -3.07 21.50 1.58
CA GLU A 79 -1.64 21.17 1.47
C GLU A 79 -1.42 19.66 1.28
N SER A 80 -2.18 18.83 2.01
CA SER A 80 -2.11 17.36 1.90
C SER A 80 -2.56 16.86 0.51
N VAL A 81 -3.62 17.46 -0.05
CA VAL A 81 -4.09 17.15 -1.42
C VAL A 81 -3.06 17.58 -2.47
N ASN A 82 -2.44 18.76 -2.30
CA ASN A 82 -1.40 19.23 -3.22
C ASN A 82 -0.16 18.33 -3.16
N ALA A 83 0.23 17.87 -1.97
CA ALA A 83 1.33 16.92 -1.81
C ALA A 83 1.04 15.57 -2.49
N ALA A 84 -0.18 15.05 -2.36
CA ALA A 84 -0.62 13.84 -3.08
C ALA A 84 -0.58 14.03 -4.61
N THR A 85 -1.06 15.17 -5.10
CA THR A 85 -1.07 15.48 -6.55
C THR A 85 0.35 15.59 -7.11
N ASN A 86 1.25 16.26 -6.38
CA ASN A 86 2.63 16.50 -6.82
C ASN A 86 3.52 15.26 -6.71
N SER A 87 3.15 14.27 -5.87
CA SER A 87 3.86 13.00 -5.75
C SER A 87 3.50 12.00 -6.85
N GLY A 88 2.55 12.33 -7.73
CA GLY A 88 2.02 11.39 -8.72
C GLY A 88 1.09 10.34 -8.12
N THR A 89 0.66 10.53 -6.86
CA THR A 89 -0.27 9.64 -6.18
C THR A 89 -1.65 9.78 -6.83
N ASP A 90 -2.22 8.65 -7.26
CA ASP A 90 -3.55 8.64 -7.86
C ASP A 90 -4.63 8.88 -6.79
N LEU A 91 -5.13 10.11 -6.75
CA LEU A 91 -6.16 10.57 -5.82
C LEU A 91 -7.45 9.75 -5.87
N ARG A 92 -7.70 9.00 -6.96
CA ARG A 92 -8.88 8.13 -7.05
C ARG A 92 -8.86 7.07 -5.95
N TYR A 93 -7.68 6.58 -5.54
CA TYR A 93 -7.60 5.60 -4.45
C TYR A 93 -8.04 6.17 -3.10
N GLY A 94 -7.91 7.48 -2.87
CA GLY A 94 -8.38 8.13 -1.64
C GLY A 94 -9.83 8.61 -1.67
N PHE A 95 -10.37 8.89 -2.86
CA PHE A 95 -11.68 9.51 -3.04
C PHE A 95 -12.79 8.57 -3.54
N ILE A 96 -12.52 7.27 -3.77
CA ILE A 96 -13.56 6.27 -4.09
C ILE A 96 -14.33 5.90 -2.81
N TRP A 97 -15.17 6.82 -2.32
CA TRP A 97 -16.33 6.58 -1.46
C TRP A 97 -17.41 7.65 -1.70
N VAL A 98 -17.57 8.08 -2.95
CA VAL A 98 -18.75 8.83 -3.43
C VAL A 98 -19.23 8.21 -4.74
#